data_AF-A0A969D7Z6-F1
#
_entry.id   AF-A0A969D7Z6-F1
#
_cell.length_a   1.000
_cell.length_b   1.000
_cell.length_c   1.000
_cell.angle_alpha   90.00
_cell.angle_beta   90.00
_cell.angle_gamma   90.00
#
_symmetry.space_group_name_H-M   'P 1'
#
loop_
_entity.id
_entity.type
_entity.pdbx_description
1 polymer ?
#
loop_
_entity_poly.entity_id
_entity_poly.type
_entity_poly.pdbx_seq_one_letter_code
_entity_poly.pdbx_strand_id
1 'polypeptide(L)'
;MRAAWFSIAVIANTVALTIGIVTLRTSMALAPNELSSHPLLERIKQADSLEQLYSLRDRLSVELAALPKLQRPQDTGALSPYVAIAQLTQRVSRRIRSEEKAEADYRRAIELAEQAIHTRQSAQASRQALQQEEFLWQAAIARLEDVPEDSVMAEQAVNKAEEYRQIVQIVSAQVDRAESGFLKEIAAATGRPGAIRISLCHVSGECRDFQGDAPPASPASLIKLPIAVALMEKVSKENIDLETKIYIEPSNFTENADGAKIFVDHEYTLREVMARMIKESNNIATNQLIDYIGRDTINQTFRDRGFKTTFVDYKLVGDSTYPSNAGSIPNRMTSNELTEMMRQVYLFQHPGDEEILDALVGQYDWEFGYAAINELKNKRVHWIGEKLGQNSKVIGTALAFKVDDQRYVMTVTIDHSANQRALRDTIKAVIQHILQENHLVPVEQRT
;
A
#
# COMPACT_ATOMS: atom_id res chain seq x y z
N MET A 1 1.61 -49.06 -3.57
CA MET A 1 2.06 -50.01 -4.63
C MET A 1 1.07 -49.92 -5.77
N ARG A 2 1.40 -49.16 -6.82
CA ARG A 2 1.89 -49.61 -8.15
C ARG A 2 0.78 -50.04 -9.13
N ALA A 3 0.47 -49.14 -10.06
CA ALA A 3 0.02 -49.34 -11.44
C ALA A 3 0.03 -47.95 -12.09
N ALA A 4 0.31 -47.68 -13.36
CA ALA A 4 0.95 -48.36 -14.47
C ALA A 4 1.30 -47.22 -15.47
N TRP A 5 2.52 -47.16 -16.00
CA TRP A 5 2.91 -46.19 -17.04
C TRP A 5 3.37 -46.94 -18.28
N PHE A 6 2.65 -46.76 -19.38
CA PHE A 6 2.99 -47.32 -20.69
C PHE A 6 4.21 -46.57 -21.27
N SER A 7 5.29 -47.32 -21.48
CA SER A 7 6.49 -46.87 -22.18
C SER A 7 6.33 -47.19 -23.68
N ILE A 8 6.41 -46.17 -24.54
CA ILE A 8 6.49 -46.36 -25.99
C ILE A 8 7.92 -46.82 -26.31
N ALA A 9 8.03 -48.06 -26.78
CA ALA A 9 9.29 -48.67 -27.20
C ALA A 9 9.75 -48.09 -28.55
N VAL A 10 10.88 -47.39 -28.54
CA VAL A 10 11.68 -47.11 -29.74
C VAL A 10 12.66 -48.26 -29.90
N ILE A 11 12.44 -49.11 -30.90
CA ILE A 11 13.39 -50.18 -31.26
C ILE A 11 14.58 -49.53 -31.96
N ALA A 12 15.74 -49.60 -31.29
CA ALA A 12 17.03 -49.18 -31.80
C ALA A 12 17.57 -50.20 -32.83
N ASN A 13 18.03 -49.71 -33.97
CA ASN A 13 19.10 -50.36 -34.73
C ASN A 13 20.25 -49.35 -34.86
N THR A 14 21.30 -49.67 -34.12
CA THR A 14 22.53 -48.91 -33.93
C THR A 14 23.45 -49.06 -35.15
N VAL A 15 23.93 -47.93 -35.68
CA VAL A 15 25.18 -47.68 -36.49
C VAL A 15 25.04 -46.52 -37.50
N ALA A 16 23.85 -45.95 -37.74
CA ALA A 16 23.69 -44.77 -38.61
C ALA A 16 23.55 -43.41 -37.87
N LEU A 17 24.11 -43.28 -36.65
CA LEU A 17 23.72 -42.21 -35.71
C LEU A 17 24.56 -40.91 -35.74
N THR A 18 25.59 -40.77 -36.58
CA THR A 18 26.42 -39.55 -36.60
C THR A 18 26.23 -38.66 -37.83
N ILE A 19 25.58 -39.14 -38.90
CA ILE A 19 25.27 -38.32 -40.09
C ILE A 19 23.81 -37.80 -40.07
N GLY A 20 22.92 -38.38 -39.25
CA GLY A 20 21.51 -37.99 -39.18
C GLY A 20 21.18 -36.75 -38.33
N ILE A 21 22.07 -36.31 -37.44
CA ILE A 21 21.79 -35.19 -36.52
C ILE A 21 21.92 -33.82 -37.22
N VAL A 22 22.74 -33.72 -38.26
CA VAL A 22 22.92 -32.48 -39.03
C VAL A 22 21.77 -32.25 -40.02
N THR A 23 21.25 -33.31 -40.65
CA THR A 23 20.10 -33.21 -41.57
C THR A 23 18.76 -33.02 -40.87
N LEU A 24 18.60 -33.50 -39.62
CA LEU A 24 17.41 -33.22 -38.80
C LEU A 24 17.33 -31.76 -38.35
N ARG A 25 18.47 -31.10 -38.06
CA ARG A 25 18.50 -29.67 -37.71
C ARG A 25 18.14 -28.75 -38.88
N THR A 26 18.57 -29.07 -40.10
CA THR A 26 18.22 -28.28 -41.29
C THR A 26 16.76 -28.49 -41.73
N SER A 27 16.20 -29.68 -41.48
CA SER A 27 14.80 -30.00 -41.81
C SER A 27 13.78 -29.40 -40.83
N MET A 28 14.17 -29.18 -39.56
CA MET A 28 13.33 -28.46 -38.59
C MET A 28 13.11 -26.99 -38.95
N ALA A 29 13.97 -26.40 -39.79
CA ALA A 29 13.83 -25.03 -40.29
C ALA A 29 12.98 -24.91 -41.57
N LEU A 30 12.59 -26.02 -42.21
CA LEU A 30 11.98 -26.04 -43.55
C LEU A 30 10.44 -26.18 -43.58
N ALA A 31 9.77 -26.30 -42.43
CA ALA A 31 8.30 -26.40 -42.34
C ALA A 31 7.50 -25.11 -41.95
N PRO A 32 7.96 -23.85 -42.11
CA PRO A 32 7.14 -22.69 -41.76
C PRO A 32 5.83 -22.63 -42.55
N ASN A 33 5.87 -22.91 -43.86
CA ASN A 33 4.71 -22.80 -44.73
C ASN A 33 3.64 -23.86 -44.43
N GLU A 34 4.00 -25.15 -44.32
CA GLU A 34 3.01 -26.21 -44.05
C GLU A 34 2.35 -26.09 -42.67
N LEU A 35 3.11 -25.71 -41.64
CA LEU A 35 2.54 -25.46 -40.31
C LEU A 35 1.58 -24.28 -40.35
N SER A 36 1.97 -23.17 -41.00
CA SER A 36 1.14 -21.97 -41.10
C SER A 36 -0.14 -22.17 -41.92
N SER A 37 -0.13 -23.10 -42.88
CA SER A 37 -1.30 -23.44 -43.70
C SER A 37 -2.14 -24.58 -43.15
N HIS A 38 -1.75 -25.21 -42.03
CA HIS A 38 -2.47 -26.38 -41.52
C HIS A 38 -3.84 -25.99 -40.99
N PRO A 39 -4.94 -26.62 -41.45
CA PRO A 39 -6.31 -26.20 -41.12
C PRO A 39 -6.65 -26.30 -39.62
N LEU A 40 -5.93 -27.15 -38.87
CA LEU A 40 -6.10 -27.26 -37.43
C LEU A 40 -5.40 -26.16 -36.63
N LEU A 41 -4.41 -25.43 -37.20
CA LEU A 41 -3.67 -24.41 -36.46
C LEU A 41 -4.59 -23.30 -35.94
N GLU A 42 -5.48 -22.77 -36.77
CA GLU A 42 -6.45 -21.75 -36.36
C GLU A 42 -7.49 -22.32 -35.39
N ARG A 43 -7.93 -23.56 -35.57
CA ARG A 43 -8.88 -24.20 -34.63
C ARG A 43 -8.28 -24.42 -33.24
N ILE A 44 -6.97 -24.63 -33.14
CA ILE A 44 -6.26 -24.73 -31.86
C ILE A 44 -6.19 -23.36 -31.16
N LYS A 45 -6.08 -22.28 -31.93
CA LYS A 45 -6.10 -20.91 -31.38
C LYS A 45 -7.50 -20.53 -30.91
N GLN A 46 -8.52 -20.86 -31.70
CA GLN A 46 -9.95 -20.60 -31.46
C GLN A 46 -10.65 -21.70 -30.64
N ALA A 47 -9.89 -22.52 -29.91
CA ALA A 47 -10.52 -23.54 -29.07
C ALA A 47 -11.04 -22.87 -27.79
N ASP A 48 -12.34 -23.03 -27.53
CA ASP A 48 -13.04 -22.35 -26.45
C ASP A 48 -13.25 -23.25 -25.21
N SER A 49 -12.81 -24.52 -25.29
CA SER A 49 -12.91 -25.46 -24.18
C SER A 49 -11.82 -26.51 -24.18
N LEU A 50 -11.57 -27.08 -22.99
CA LEU A 50 -10.63 -28.18 -22.80
C LEU A 50 -11.05 -29.43 -23.61
N GLU A 51 -12.35 -29.70 -23.70
CA GLU A 51 -12.89 -30.80 -24.50
C GLU A 51 -12.58 -30.63 -26.01
N GLN A 52 -12.70 -29.40 -26.54
CA GLN A 52 -12.33 -29.11 -27.92
C GLN A 52 -10.83 -29.33 -28.16
N LEU A 53 -9.97 -28.90 -27.22
CA LEU A 53 -8.52 -29.13 -27.30
C LEU A 53 -8.17 -30.63 -27.29
N TYR A 54 -8.86 -31.42 -26.46
CA TYR A 54 -8.73 -32.87 -26.45
C TYR A 54 -9.15 -33.50 -27.78
N SER A 55 -10.30 -33.10 -28.32
CA SER A 55 -10.78 -33.54 -29.64
C SER A 55 -9.78 -33.20 -30.76
N LEU A 56 -9.17 -32.02 -30.73
CA LEU A 56 -8.15 -31.59 -31.69
C LEU A 56 -6.87 -32.43 -31.60
N ARG A 57 -6.42 -32.76 -30.38
CA ARG A 57 -5.26 -33.66 -30.15
C ARG A 57 -5.54 -35.06 -30.67
N ASP A 58 -6.73 -35.59 -30.40
CA ASP A 58 -7.11 -36.94 -30.82
C ASP A 58 -7.24 -37.01 -32.35
N ARG A 59 -7.76 -35.96 -32.98
CA ARG A 59 -7.78 -35.83 -34.44
C ARG A 59 -6.37 -35.78 -35.06
N LEU A 60 -5.43 -35.03 -34.47
CA LEU A 60 -4.03 -35.03 -34.90
C LEU A 60 -3.39 -36.43 -34.81
N SER A 61 -3.78 -37.21 -33.79
CA SER A 61 -3.31 -38.58 -33.62
C SER A 61 -3.84 -39.52 -34.72
N VAL A 62 -5.09 -39.34 -35.13
CA VAL A 62 -5.69 -40.05 -36.28
C VAL A 62 -5.02 -39.63 -37.60
N GLU A 63 -4.78 -38.34 -37.81
CA GLU A 63 -4.09 -37.82 -39.01
C GLU A 63 -2.66 -38.37 -39.11
N LEU A 64 -1.93 -38.42 -37.98
CA LEU A 64 -0.59 -39.03 -37.93
C LEU A 64 -0.60 -40.51 -38.31
N ALA A 65 -1.60 -41.26 -37.85
CA ALA A 65 -1.76 -42.69 -38.14
C ALA A 65 -2.13 -42.97 -39.60
N ALA A 66 -2.78 -42.02 -40.28
CA ALA A 66 -3.17 -42.11 -41.68
C ALA A 66 -2.03 -41.78 -42.67
N LEU A 67 -0.90 -41.24 -42.19
CA LEU A 67 0.23 -40.91 -43.07
C LEU A 67 0.89 -42.17 -43.66
N PRO A 68 1.29 -42.15 -44.95
CA PRO A 68 1.92 -43.28 -45.61
C PRO A 68 3.28 -43.61 -44.96
N LYS A 69 3.51 -44.89 -44.66
CA LYS A 69 4.74 -45.36 -44.00
C LYS A 69 5.98 -44.95 -44.81
N LEU A 70 6.93 -44.30 -44.13
CA LEU A 70 8.23 -43.93 -44.70
C LEU A 70 8.98 -45.20 -45.17
N GLN A 71 9.21 -45.30 -46.48
CA GLN A 71 9.93 -46.43 -47.07
C GLN A 71 11.46 -46.26 -47.01
N ARG A 72 11.97 -45.02 -46.94
CA ARG A 72 13.40 -44.71 -46.81
C ARG A 72 13.64 -43.51 -45.86
N PRO A 73 14.65 -43.55 -44.96
CA PRO A 73 14.86 -42.49 -43.95
C PRO A 73 15.35 -41.13 -44.50
N GLN A 74 15.80 -41.07 -45.75
CA GLN A 74 16.48 -39.90 -46.34
C GLN A 74 15.56 -39.00 -47.17
N ASP A 75 14.27 -39.32 -47.27
CA ASP A 75 13.32 -38.56 -48.08
C ASP A 75 12.80 -37.34 -47.30
N THR A 76 13.54 -36.23 -47.37
CA THR A 76 13.29 -35.02 -46.56
C THR A 76 11.95 -34.36 -46.85
N GLY A 77 11.41 -34.51 -48.06
CA GLY A 77 10.08 -34.02 -48.41
C GLY A 77 8.94 -34.83 -47.77
N ALA A 78 9.13 -36.14 -47.63
CA ALA A 78 8.16 -37.04 -46.99
C ALA A 78 8.10 -36.88 -45.45
N LEU A 79 9.09 -36.22 -44.84
CA LEU A 79 9.16 -35.97 -43.40
C LEU A 79 8.39 -34.71 -42.95
N SER A 80 8.10 -33.77 -43.85
CA SER A 80 7.48 -32.49 -43.50
C SER A 80 6.11 -32.62 -42.81
N PRO A 81 5.18 -33.48 -43.29
CA PRO A 81 3.88 -33.68 -42.63
C PRO A 81 4.02 -34.26 -41.22
N TYR A 82 4.97 -35.17 -41.01
CA TYR A 82 5.26 -35.73 -39.68
C TYR A 82 5.75 -34.66 -38.71
N VAL A 83 6.65 -33.77 -39.16
CA VAL A 83 7.17 -32.66 -38.35
C VAL A 83 6.07 -31.65 -38.03
N ALA A 84 5.22 -31.30 -39.01
CA ALA A 84 4.10 -30.38 -38.80
C ALA A 84 3.09 -30.92 -37.77
N ILE A 85 2.65 -32.18 -37.91
CA ILE A 85 1.72 -32.81 -36.95
C ILE A 85 2.36 -32.92 -35.56
N ALA A 86 3.65 -33.25 -35.47
CA ALA A 86 4.35 -33.28 -34.18
C ALA A 86 4.40 -31.91 -33.50
N GLN A 87 4.67 -30.84 -34.25
CA GLN A 87 4.68 -29.47 -33.72
C GLN A 87 3.28 -29.00 -33.28
N LEU A 88 2.23 -29.31 -34.06
CA LEU A 88 0.85 -29.01 -33.69
C LEU A 88 0.44 -29.78 -32.43
N THR A 89 0.79 -31.06 -32.37
CA THR A 89 0.52 -31.90 -31.19
C THR A 89 1.19 -31.31 -29.96
N GLN A 90 2.46 -30.89 -30.06
CA GLN A 90 3.16 -30.21 -28.97
C GLN A 90 2.51 -28.87 -28.56
N ARG A 91 1.98 -28.09 -29.51
CA ARG A 91 1.24 -26.85 -29.23
C ARG A 91 -0.06 -27.15 -28.48
N VAL A 92 -0.87 -28.08 -28.99
CA VAL A 92 -2.13 -28.49 -28.35
C VAL A 92 -1.89 -29.06 -26.97
N SER A 93 -0.91 -29.96 -26.80
CA SER A 93 -0.59 -30.52 -25.48
C SER A 93 -0.08 -29.47 -24.49
N ARG A 94 0.61 -28.42 -24.95
CA ARG A 94 0.98 -27.29 -24.08
C ARG A 94 -0.24 -26.47 -23.67
N ARG A 95 -1.13 -26.15 -24.62
CA ARG A 95 -2.40 -25.47 -24.35
C ARG A 95 -3.25 -26.27 -23.35
N ILE A 96 -3.46 -27.57 -23.60
CA ILE A 96 -4.17 -28.49 -22.68
C ILE A 96 -3.61 -28.39 -21.27
N ARG A 97 -2.29 -28.55 -21.08
CA ARG A 97 -1.69 -28.46 -19.74
C ARG A 97 -1.90 -27.10 -19.08
N SER A 98 -1.88 -26.02 -19.88
CA SER A 98 -2.15 -24.66 -19.39
C SER A 98 -3.60 -24.54 -18.90
N GLU A 99 -4.56 -25.01 -19.71
CA GLU A 99 -5.99 -24.99 -19.36
C GLU A 99 -6.32 -25.92 -18.18
N GLU A 100 -5.70 -27.09 -18.08
CA GLU A 100 -5.85 -28.00 -16.93
C GLU A 100 -5.34 -27.34 -15.64
N LYS A 101 -4.22 -26.62 -15.73
CA LYS A 101 -3.71 -25.85 -14.59
C LYS A 101 -4.67 -24.71 -14.23
N ALA A 102 -5.15 -23.96 -15.22
CA ALA A 102 -6.12 -22.88 -15.02
C ALA A 102 -7.39 -23.39 -14.32
N GLU A 103 -7.92 -24.54 -14.76
CA GLU A 103 -9.08 -25.17 -14.14
C GLU A 103 -8.80 -25.61 -12.70
N ALA A 104 -7.61 -26.17 -12.43
CA ALA A 104 -7.20 -26.56 -11.08
C ALA A 104 -7.03 -25.35 -10.14
N ASP A 105 -6.40 -24.27 -10.61
CA ASP A 105 -6.24 -23.03 -9.85
C ASP A 105 -7.59 -22.38 -9.57
N TYR A 106 -8.50 -22.33 -10.56
CA TYR A 106 -9.86 -21.84 -10.37
C TYR A 106 -10.64 -22.67 -9.34
N ARG A 107 -10.63 -24.00 -9.44
CA ARG A 107 -11.28 -24.88 -8.44
C ARG A 107 -10.69 -24.67 -7.05
N ARG A 108 -9.36 -24.54 -6.95
CA ARG A 108 -8.68 -24.32 -5.68
C ARG A 108 -9.09 -22.99 -5.04
N ALA A 109 -9.31 -21.95 -5.85
CA ALA A 109 -9.83 -20.68 -5.36
C ALA A 109 -11.22 -20.83 -4.72
N ILE A 110 -12.11 -21.61 -5.35
CA ILE A 110 -13.45 -21.88 -4.79
C ILE A 110 -13.36 -22.64 -3.46
N GLU A 111 -12.51 -23.68 -3.38
CA GLU A 111 -12.31 -24.43 -2.13
C GLU A 111 -11.79 -23.55 -0.98
N LEU A 112 -10.89 -22.61 -1.27
CA LEU A 112 -10.36 -21.65 -0.30
C LEU A 112 -11.46 -20.68 0.18
N ALA A 113 -12.30 -20.20 -0.73
CA ALA A 113 -13.45 -19.37 -0.40
C ALA A 113 -14.47 -20.09 0.49
N GLU A 114 -14.77 -21.36 0.21
CA GLU A 114 -15.65 -22.18 1.05
C GLU A 114 -15.07 -22.36 2.46
N GLN A 115 -13.76 -22.61 2.57
CA GLN A 115 -13.06 -22.67 3.85
C GLN A 115 -13.18 -21.35 4.63
N ALA A 116 -13.01 -20.21 3.96
CA ALA A 116 -13.14 -18.89 4.57
C ALA A 116 -14.54 -18.69 5.19
N ILE A 117 -15.59 -19.06 4.46
CA ILE A 117 -16.98 -18.98 4.93
C ILE A 117 -17.21 -19.90 6.14
N HIS A 118 -16.65 -21.11 6.14
CA HIS A 118 -16.76 -22.04 7.26
C HIS A 118 -16.01 -21.56 8.51
N THR A 119 -14.83 -20.97 8.35
CA THR A 119 -14.07 -20.34 9.46
C THR A 119 -14.92 -19.28 10.16
N ARG A 120 -15.60 -18.43 9.39
CA ARG A 120 -16.50 -17.39 9.94
C ARG A 120 -17.66 -17.98 10.75
N GLN A 121 -18.30 -19.05 10.26
CA GLN A 121 -19.46 -19.67 10.89
C GLN A 121 -19.13 -20.42 12.18
N SER A 122 -17.94 -21.02 12.25
CA SER A 122 -17.55 -21.93 13.33
C SER A 122 -16.99 -21.21 14.57
N ALA A 123 -16.34 -20.07 14.40
CA ALA A 123 -15.47 -19.49 15.43
C ALA A 123 -15.97 -18.17 16.06
N GLN A 124 -17.29 -17.89 15.97
CA GLN A 124 -17.98 -16.72 16.57
C GLN A 124 -17.11 -15.45 16.60
N ALA A 125 -16.85 -14.86 15.43
CA ALA A 125 -16.22 -13.53 15.29
C ALA A 125 -14.96 -13.27 16.14
N SER A 126 -14.19 -14.30 16.50
CA SER A 126 -12.91 -14.11 17.18
C SER A 126 -11.89 -13.45 16.25
N ARG A 127 -10.96 -12.66 16.80
CA ARG A 127 -9.91 -11.97 16.02
C ARG A 127 -9.12 -12.95 15.14
N GLN A 128 -8.72 -14.09 15.70
CA GLN A 128 -7.96 -15.10 14.97
C GLN A 128 -8.77 -15.73 13.82
N ALA A 129 -10.08 -15.90 13.99
CA ALA A 129 -10.94 -16.38 12.93
C ALA A 129 -11.09 -15.38 11.79
N LEU A 130 -11.18 -14.08 12.09
CA LEU A 130 -11.25 -13.02 11.07
C LEU A 130 -9.94 -12.93 10.27
N GLN A 131 -8.78 -13.01 10.95
CA GLN A 131 -7.47 -13.04 10.28
C GLN A 131 -7.33 -14.26 9.36
N GLN A 132 -7.78 -15.43 9.84
CA GLN A 132 -7.75 -16.65 9.04
C GLN A 132 -8.72 -16.58 7.84
N GLU A 133 -9.90 -15.98 8.02
CA GLU A 133 -10.85 -15.73 6.94
C GLU A 133 -10.24 -14.81 5.88
N GLU A 134 -9.64 -13.69 6.28
CA GLU A 134 -8.96 -12.76 5.38
C GLU A 134 -7.85 -13.46 4.57
N PHE A 135 -6.99 -14.21 5.25
CA PHE A 135 -5.91 -14.97 4.61
C PHE A 135 -6.43 -15.94 3.53
N LEU A 136 -7.51 -16.67 3.83
CA LEU A 136 -8.09 -17.63 2.89
C LEU A 136 -8.68 -16.93 1.66
N TRP A 137 -9.35 -15.79 1.84
CA TRP A 137 -9.86 -15.00 0.72
C TRP A 137 -8.73 -14.42 -0.15
N GLN A 138 -7.66 -13.89 0.46
CA GLN A 138 -6.50 -13.41 -0.29
C GLN A 138 -5.81 -14.55 -1.06
N ALA A 139 -5.67 -15.73 -0.44
CA ALA A 139 -5.13 -16.91 -1.11
C ALA A 139 -6.03 -17.36 -2.28
N ALA A 140 -7.35 -17.24 -2.15
CA ALA A 140 -8.29 -17.54 -3.24
C ALA A 140 -8.12 -16.56 -4.42
N ILE A 141 -7.98 -15.26 -4.15
CA ILE A 141 -7.71 -14.25 -5.18
C ILE A 141 -6.40 -14.54 -5.90
N ALA A 142 -5.32 -14.83 -5.16
CA ALA A 142 -4.03 -15.15 -5.75
C ALA A 142 -4.09 -16.36 -6.70
N ARG A 143 -4.92 -17.37 -6.39
CA ARG A 143 -5.15 -18.52 -7.29
C ARG A 143 -5.88 -18.11 -8.57
N LEU A 144 -6.83 -17.19 -8.50
CA LEU A 144 -7.53 -16.68 -9.67
C LEU A 144 -6.61 -15.80 -10.54
N GLU A 145 -5.68 -15.07 -9.92
CA GLU A 145 -4.67 -14.25 -10.61
C GLU A 145 -3.56 -15.09 -11.26
N ASP A 146 -3.31 -16.31 -10.77
CA ASP A 146 -2.42 -17.29 -11.39
C ASP A 146 -2.99 -17.88 -12.71
N VAL A 147 -4.27 -17.67 -13.01
CA VAL A 147 -4.91 -18.13 -14.27
C VAL A 147 -4.37 -17.32 -15.46
N PRO A 148 -3.81 -17.98 -16.49
CA PRO A 148 -3.27 -17.28 -17.66
C PRO A 148 -4.30 -16.44 -18.42
N GLU A 149 -3.91 -15.27 -18.90
CA GLU A 149 -4.79 -14.37 -19.69
C GLU A 149 -5.28 -15.00 -21.00
N ASP A 150 -4.54 -15.95 -21.57
CA ASP A 150 -4.90 -16.68 -22.79
C ASP A 150 -5.75 -17.94 -22.51
N SER A 151 -6.08 -18.21 -21.25
CA SER A 151 -6.96 -19.31 -20.87
C SER A 151 -8.40 -19.05 -21.28
N VAL A 152 -9.14 -20.12 -21.57
CA VAL A 152 -10.59 -20.06 -21.77
C VAL A 152 -11.35 -19.61 -20.51
N MET A 153 -10.70 -19.72 -19.34
CA MET A 153 -11.27 -19.33 -18.05
C MET A 153 -10.87 -17.92 -17.60
N ALA A 154 -10.05 -17.20 -18.38
CA ALA A 154 -9.49 -15.91 -17.97
C ALA A 154 -10.58 -14.90 -17.56
N GLU A 155 -11.62 -14.74 -18.37
CA GLU A 155 -12.73 -13.82 -18.06
C GLU A 155 -13.47 -14.23 -16.78
N GLN A 156 -13.73 -15.53 -16.60
CA GLN A 156 -14.38 -16.05 -15.40
C GLN A 156 -13.51 -15.84 -14.15
N ALA A 157 -12.21 -16.08 -14.26
CA ALA A 157 -11.26 -15.89 -13.17
C ALA A 157 -11.17 -14.42 -12.74
N VAL A 158 -11.09 -13.50 -13.69
CA VAL A 158 -11.07 -12.05 -13.43
C VAL A 158 -12.34 -11.61 -12.72
N ASN A 159 -13.52 -11.97 -13.25
CA ASN A 159 -14.81 -11.62 -12.65
C ASN A 159 -14.93 -12.18 -11.23
N LYS A 160 -14.47 -13.42 -11.01
CA LYS A 160 -14.51 -14.06 -9.69
C LYS A 160 -13.53 -13.41 -8.70
N ALA A 161 -12.36 -12.99 -9.18
CA ALA A 161 -11.37 -12.30 -8.35
C ALA A 161 -11.90 -10.93 -7.89
N GLU A 162 -12.63 -10.20 -8.76
CA GLU A 162 -13.30 -8.96 -8.37
C GLU A 162 -14.36 -9.14 -7.30
N GLU A 163 -15.19 -10.18 -7.42
CA GLU A 163 -16.16 -10.56 -6.37
C GLU A 163 -15.44 -10.81 -5.03
N TYR A 164 -14.36 -11.59 -5.05
CA TYR A 164 -13.61 -11.91 -3.84
C TYR A 164 -12.89 -10.70 -3.26
N ARG A 165 -12.40 -9.78 -4.09
CA ARG A 165 -11.81 -8.51 -3.63
C ARG A 165 -12.80 -7.67 -2.83
N GLN A 166 -14.06 -7.62 -3.25
CA GLN A 166 -15.11 -6.90 -2.49
C GLN A 166 -15.36 -7.55 -1.12
N ILE A 167 -15.29 -8.88 -1.05
CA ILE A 167 -15.44 -9.61 0.23
C ILE A 167 -14.24 -9.36 1.14
N VAL A 168 -13.01 -9.46 0.62
CA VAL A 168 -11.77 -9.17 1.39
C VAL A 168 -11.84 -7.78 2.00
N GLN A 169 -12.24 -6.75 1.24
CA GLN A 169 -12.36 -5.38 1.79
C GLN A 169 -13.25 -5.31 3.04
N ILE A 170 -14.35 -6.06 3.06
CA ILE A 170 -15.26 -6.11 4.21
C ILE A 170 -14.60 -6.85 5.39
N VAL A 171 -13.94 -7.98 5.12
CA VAL A 171 -13.27 -8.79 6.15
C VAL A 171 -12.07 -8.06 6.75
N SER A 172 -11.20 -7.47 5.92
CA SER A 172 -10.08 -6.61 6.35
C SER A 172 -10.56 -5.50 7.28
N ALA A 173 -11.64 -4.81 6.91
CA ALA A 173 -12.24 -3.78 7.78
C ALA A 173 -12.80 -4.33 9.11
N GLN A 174 -13.12 -5.61 9.21
CA GLN A 174 -13.50 -6.26 10.47
C GLN A 174 -12.26 -6.66 11.29
N VAL A 175 -11.22 -7.17 10.65
CA VAL A 175 -9.91 -7.44 11.27
C VAL A 175 -9.35 -6.16 11.87
N ASP A 176 -9.26 -5.08 11.09
CA ASP A 176 -8.74 -3.78 11.53
C ASP A 176 -9.49 -3.26 12.76
N ARG A 177 -10.82 -3.39 12.78
CA ARG A 177 -11.66 -3.01 13.94
C ARG A 177 -11.40 -3.89 15.16
N ALA A 178 -11.22 -5.20 14.96
CA ALA A 178 -10.93 -6.14 16.05
C ALA A 178 -9.52 -5.91 16.63
N GLU A 179 -8.55 -5.55 15.79
CA GLU A 179 -7.18 -5.28 16.19
C GLU A 179 -7.01 -3.88 16.83
N SER A 180 -7.78 -2.89 16.37
CA SER A 180 -7.83 -1.55 16.98
C SER A 180 -8.66 -1.50 18.27
N GLY A 181 -9.20 -2.63 18.74
CA GLY A 181 -10.08 -2.70 19.92
C GLY A 181 -9.48 -2.09 21.19
N PHE A 182 -8.17 -2.20 21.40
CA PHE A 182 -7.50 -1.60 22.56
C PHE A 182 -7.56 -0.07 22.55
N LEU A 183 -7.52 0.57 21.38
CA LEU A 183 -7.67 2.03 21.26
C LEU A 183 -9.06 2.49 21.70
N LYS A 184 -10.08 1.68 21.46
CA LYS A 184 -11.45 1.94 21.93
C LYS A 184 -11.54 1.91 23.46
N GLU A 185 -10.84 0.97 24.11
CA GLU A 185 -10.78 0.88 25.57
C GLU A 185 -10.07 2.09 26.17
N ILE A 186 -8.93 2.48 25.60
CA ILE A 186 -8.18 3.68 25.98
C ILE A 186 -9.05 4.93 25.81
N ALA A 187 -9.72 5.07 24.66
CA ALA A 187 -10.63 6.18 24.40
C ALA A 187 -11.81 6.21 25.39
N ALA A 188 -12.39 5.05 25.72
CA ALA A 188 -13.47 4.95 26.70
C ALA A 188 -13.03 5.37 28.10
N ALA A 189 -11.79 5.05 28.50
CA ALA A 189 -11.22 5.42 29.79
C ALA A 189 -11.09 6.95 29.99
N THR A 190 -11.10 7.74 28.90
CA THR A 190 -11.13 9.21 28.98
C THR A 190 -12.47 9.78 29.45
N GLY A 191 -13.54 8.97 29.48
CA GLY A 191 -14.91 9.38 29.78
C GLY A 191 -15.61 10.16 28.67
N ARG A 192 -14.90 10.52 27.58
CA ARG A 192 -15.45 11.22 26.40
C ARG A 192 -14.94 10.59 25.09
N PRO A 193 -15.21 9.30 24.82
CA PRO A 193 -14.69 8.62 23.63
C PRO A 193 -15.11 9.29 22.31
N GLY A 194 -16.26 9.95 22.23
CA GLY A 194 -16.67 10.68 21.03
C GLY A 194 -15.87 11.95 20.73
N ALA A 195 -15.07 12.45 21.68
CA ALA A 195 -14.25 13.64 21.51
C ALA A 195 -12.81 13.33 21.06
N ILE A 196 -12.38 12.06 21.14
CA ILE A 196 -10.98 11.67 20.93
C ILE A 196 -10.80 10.92 19.62
N ARG A 197 -9.69 11.22 18.93
CA ARG A 197 -9.20 10.46 17.78
C ARG A 197 -7.78 10.02 18.07
N ILE A 198 -7.47 8.78 17.73
CA ILE A 198 -6.15 8.18 17.94
C ILE A 198 -5.78 7.46 16.65
N SER A 199 -4.62 7.76 16.09
CA SER A 199 -4.08 7.04 14.92
C SER A 199 -2.63 6.69 15.23
N LEU A 200 -2.30 5.40 15.23
CA LEU A 200 -1.00 4.86 15.60
C LEU A 200 -0.49 4.00 14.46
N CYS A 201 0.73 4.23 14.01
CA CYS A 201 1.40 3.35 13.05
C CYS A 201 2.78 2.94 13.57
N HIS A 202 3.12 1.68 13.33
CA HIS A 202 4.52 1.29 13.22
C HIS A 202 5.07 1.84 11.90
N VAL A 203 6.28 2.40 11.94
CA VAL A 203 6.87 3.09 10.76
C VAL A 203 6.98 2.15 9.55
N SER A 204 7.20 0.85 9.73
CA SER A 204 7.33 -0.12 8.64
C SER A 204 6.00 -0.63 8.07
N GLY A 205 4.83 -0.27 8.61
CA GLY A 205 3.59 -0.45 7.88
C GLY A 205 2.30 -0.55 8.68
N GLU A 206 2.27 -1.27 9.80
CA GLU A 206 1.01 -1.55 10.49
C GLU A 206 0.43 -0.32 11.18
N CYS A 207 -0.79 0.06 10.82
CA CYS A 207 -1.54 1.18 11.41
C CYS A 207 -2.81 0.69 12.12
N ARG A 208 -3.16 1.35 13.22
CA ARG A 208 -4.43 1.16 13.96
C ARG A 208 -4.99 2.53 14.32
N ASP A 209 -6.30 2.65 14.31
CA ASP A 209 -6.94 3.91 14.66
C ASP A 209 -8.24 3.74 15.45
N PHE A 210 -8.62 4.82 16.11
CA PHE A 210 -9.92 5.04 16.69
C PHE A 210 -10.43 6.39 16.22
N GLN A 211 -11.47 6.36 15.37
CA GLN A 211 -12.06 7.53 14.71
C GLN A 211 -11.06 8.32 13.85
N GLY A 212 -10.01 7.67 13.35
CA GLY A 212 -8.87 8.34 12.73
C GLY A 212 -9.20 9.11 11.45
N ASP A 213 -10.26 8.70 10.74
CA ASP A 213 -10.78 9.36 9.54
C ASP A 213 -11.74 10.52 9.83
N ALA A 214 -12.24 10.64 11.07
CA ALA A 214 -13.10 11.75 11.45
C ALA A 214 -12.25 13.00 11.72
N PRO A 215 -12.49 14.15 11.04
CA PRO A 215 -11.76 15.37 11.35
C PRO A 215 -11.99 15.81 12.80
N PRO A 216 -10.98 16.32 13.51
CA PRO A 216 -11.18 17.01 14.79
C PRO A 216 -11.96 18.31 14.59
N ALA A 217 -12.46 18.89 15.69
CA ALA A 217 -13.20 20.16 15.68
C ALA A 217 -12.40 21.34 15.08
N SER A 218 -11.07 21.22 15.06
CA SER A 218 -10.13 22.11 14.37
C SER A 218 -8.82 21.36 14.14
N PRO A 219 -8.05 21.66 13.08
CA PRO A 219 -6.68 21.14 12.97
C PRO A 219 -5.69 21.88 13.90
N ALA A 220 -6.05 23.06 14.42
CA ALA A 220 -5.13 23.97 15.13
C ALA A 220 -3.78 24.09 14.40
N SER A 221 -2.67 24.10 15.14
CA SER A 221 -1.32 24.16 14.56
C SER A 221 -0.80 22.83 14.00
N LEU A 222 -1.55 21.73 14.09
CA LEU A 222 -1.15 20.46 13.46
C LEU A 222 -1.14 20.57 11.93
N ILE A 223 -1.94 21.49 11.36
CA ILE A 223 -1.98 21.78 9.91
C ILE A 223 -0.61 22.20 9.32
N LYS A 224 0.31 22.65 10.18
CA LYS A 224 1.65 23.10 9.78
C LYS A 224 2.50 21.96 9.22
N LEU A 225 2.27 20.71 9.66
CA LEU A 225 2.96 19.54 9.09
C LEU A 225 2.54 19.27 7.63
N PRO A 226 1.23 19.21 7.28
CA PRO A 226 0.79 19.19 5.89
C PRO A 226 1.35 20.34 5.03
N ILE A 227 1.45 21.56 5.58
CA ILE A 227 2.03 22.70 4.85
C ILE A 227 3.52 22.49 4.58
N ALA A 228 4.28 21.94 5.54
CA ALA A 228 5.69 21.60 5.34
C ALA A 228 5.87 20.51 4.26
N VAL A 229 5.00 19.50 4.26
CA VAL A 229 4.95 18.47 3.22
C VAL A 229 4.72 19.10 1.83
N ALA A 230 3.76 20.03 1.72
CA ALA A 230 3.50 20.74 0.46
C ALA A 230 4.67 21.65 0.04
N LEU A 231 5.39 22.25 0.99
CA LEU A 231 6.57 23.06 0.71
C LEU A 231 7.68 22.19 0.09
N MET A 232 8.00 21.04 0.70
CA MET A 232 9.05 20.15 0.18
C MET A 232 8.71 19.61 -1.21
N GLU A 233 7.44 19.31 -1.46
CA GLU A 233 6.96 18.92 -2.79
C GLU A 233 7.23 20.02 -3.84
N LYS A 234 6.90 21.28 -3.53
CA LYS A 234 7.17 22.43 -4.42
C LYS A 234 8.66 22.64 -4.61
N VAL A 235 9.44 22.63 -3.53
CA VAL A 235 10.89 22.82 -3.54
C VAL A 235 11.58 21.79 -4.42
N SER A 236 11.19 20.52 -4.27
CA SER A 236 11.71 19.42 -5.07
C SER A 236 11.32 19.54 -6.55
N LYS A 237 10.02 19.74 -6.85
CA LYS A 237 9.50 19.84 -8.23
C LYS A 237 10.09 21.01 -9.01
N GLU A 238 10.32 22.14 -8.35
CA GLU A 238 10.83 23.36 -8.97
C GLU A 238 12.35 23.55 -8.80
N ASN A 239 13.03 22.60 -8.16
CA ASN A 239 14.46 22.64 -7.88
C ASN A 239 14.90 23.95 -7.18
N ILE A 240 14.15 24.36 -6.16
CA ILE A 240 14.40 25.57 -5.38
C ILE A 240 15.45 25.28 -4.31
N ASP A 241 16.42 26.18 -4.15
CA ASP A 241 17.35 26.12 -3.02
C ASP A 241 16.65 26.59 -1.74
N LEU A 242 16.68 25.79 -0.67
CA LEU A 242 16.11 26.14 0.62
C LEU A 242 16.82 27.32 1.31
N GLU A 243 18.04 27.67 0.87
CA GLU A 243 18.74 28.88 1.29
C GLU A 243 18.24 30.15 0.58
N THR A 244 17.34 30.00 -0.40
CA THR A 244 16.66 31.14 -1.02
C THR A 244 15.92 31.94 0.04
N LYS A 245 16.18 33.25 0.07
CA LYS A 245 15.50 34.17 0.97
C LYS A 245 14.11 34.51 0.45
N ILE A 246 13.15 34.52 1.36
CA ILE A 246 11.82 35.07 1.15
C ILE A 246 11.56 36.20 2.11
N TYR A 247 10.92 37.25 1.61
CA TYR A 247 10.48 38.39 2.39
C TYR A 247 9.18 38.06 3.12
N ILE A 248 9.10 38.38 4.41
CA ILE A 248 7.92 38.17 5.24
C ILE A 248 7.03 39.41 5.18
N GLU A 249 5.90 39.30 4.48
CA GLU A 249 5.02 40.45 4.24
C GLU A 249 4.40 40.98 5.53
N PRO A 250 4.39 42.31 5.76
CA PRO A 250 3.67 42.94 6.87
C PRO A 250 2.19 42.54 6.96
N SER A 251 1.57 42.25 5.82
CA SER A 251 0.19 41.80 5.75
C SER A 251 -0.05 40.40 6.32
N ASN A 252 1.01 39.63 6.58
CA ASN A 252 0.96 38.30 7.22
C ASN A 252 1.12 38.36 8.74
N PHE A 253 1.29 39.55 9.31
CA PHE A 253 1.38 39.72 10.76
C PHE A 253 0.13 39.18 11.46
N THR A 254 0.37 38.40 12.51
CA THR A 254 -0.62 37.90 13.46
C THR A 254 0.13 37.49 14.73
N GLU A 255 -0.56 37.38 15.87
CA GLU A 255 0.07 36.97 17.10
C GLU A 255 0.55 35.50 17.01
N ASN A 256 1.73 35.25 17.56
CA ASN A 256 2.30 33.91 17.65
C ASN A 256 2.15 33.35 19.07
N ALA A 257 2.34 32.03 19.21
CA ALA A 257 2.55 31.43 20.52
C ALA A 257 3.85 31.95 21.17
N ASP A 258 3.90 31.88 22.50
CA ASP A 258 5.06 32.32 23.27
C ASP A 258 6.37 31.67 22.78
N GLY A 259 7.40 32.49 22.62
CA GLY A 259 8.73 32.06 22.22
C GLY A 259 9.01 32.02 20.71
N ALA A 260 8.00 32.17 19.85
CA ALA A 260 8.19 32.14 18.40
C ALA A 260 8.78 33.47 17.88
N LYS A 261 9.83 33.38 17.05
CA LYS A 261 10.61 34.54 16.60
C LYS A 261 10.69 34.61 15.08
N ILE A 262 9.69 35.23 14.45
CA ILE A 262 9.80 35.72 13.08
C ILE A 262 9.18 37.11 13.04
N PHE A 263 9.81 38.03 12.32
CA PHE A 263 9.32 39.39 12.19
C PHE A 263 8.90 39.63 10.75
N VAL A 264 7.82 40.37 10.57
CA VAL A 264 7.47 40.90 9.26
C VAL A 264 8.47 41.98 8.84
N ASP A 265 8.49 42.34 7.56
CA ASP A 265 9.40 43.35 7.00
C ASP A 265 10.89 42.92 7.10
N HIS A 266 11.12 41.61 7.05
CA HIS A 266 12.44 40.98 7.13
C HIS A 266 12.53 39.83 6.13
N GLU A 267 13.74 39.47 5.74
CA GLU A 267 14.02 38.30 4.91
C GLU A 267 14.59 37.15 5.73
N TYR A 268 14.09 35.94 5.47
CA TYR A 268 14.61 34.69 6.04
C TYR A 268 14.75 33.65 4.94
N THR A 269 15.61 32.65 5.12
CA THR A 269 15.68 31.53 4.17
C THR A 269 14.42 30.68 4.26
N LEU A 270 14.02 30.03 3.16
CA LEU A 270 12.89 29.09 3.17
C LEU A 270 13.05 28.01 4.24
N ARG A 271 14.27 27.50 4.43
CA ARG A 271 14.63 26.57 5.50
C ARG A 271 14.25 27.13 6.87
N GLU A 272 14.65 28.37 7.17
CA GLU A 272 14.39 29.00 8.46
C GLU A 272 12.88 29.22 8.68
N VAL A 273 12.15 29.69 7.65
CA VAL A 273 10.70 29.92 7.76
C VAL A 273 9.96 28.61 8.05
N MET A 274 10.29 27.52 7.35
CA MET A 274 9.71 26.19 7.60
C MET A 274 10.08 25.67 8.99
N ALA A 275 11.36 25.75 9.36
CA ALA A 275 11.83 25.31 10.67
C ALA A 275 11.10 26.04 11.80
N ARG A 276 10.92 27.37 11.70
CA ARG A 276 10.17 28.16 12.70
C ARG A 276 8.69 27.82 12.73
N MET A 277 8.07 27.56 11.58
CA MET A 277 6.68 27.09 11.51
C MET A 277 6.47 25.80 12.31
N ILE A 278 7.39 24.84 12.21
CA ILE A 278 7.26 23.54 12.91
C ILE A 278 7.74 23.61 14.37
N LYS A 279 8.99 24.07 14.59
CA LYS A 279 9.67 24.07 15.90
C LYS A 279 9.04 25.03 16.90
N GLU A 280 8.55 26.16 16.41
CA GLU A 280 8.04 27.25 17.25
C GLU A 280 6.53 27.44 17.09
N SER A 281 5.89 26.62 16.25
CA SER A 281 4.49 26.81 15.89
C SER A 281 4.22 28.24 15.43
N ASN A 282 5.13 28.85 14.66
CA ASN A 282 5.02 30.25 14.26
C ASN A 282 3.91 30.48 13.22
N ASN A 283 2.91 31.31 13.55
CA ASN A 283 1.76 31.62 12.69
C ASN A 283 2.13 32.53 11.52
N ILE A 284 2.98 33.55 11.73
CA ILE A 284 3.43 34.45 10.66
C ILE A 284 4.20 33.66 9.58
N ALA A 285 5.11 32.78 10.01
CA ALA A 285 5.84 31.88 9.12
C ALA A 285 4.89 30.97 8.33
N THR A 286 3.87 30.43 9.00
CA THR A 286 2.83 29.59 8.36
C THR A 286 2.08 30.38 7.29
N ASN A 287 1.63 31.59 7.62
CA ASN A 287 0.88 32.44 6.71
C ASN A 287 1.70 32.82 5.48
N GLN A 288 2.99 33.13 5.68
CA GLN A 288 3.91 33.40 4.59
C GLN A 288 4.11 32.18 3.69
N LEU A 289 4.24 30.97 4.26
CA LEU A 289 4.38 29.74 3.47
C LEU A 289 3.10 29.40 2.70
N ILE A 290 1.91 29.68 3.26
CA ILE A 290 0.65 29.53 2.51
C ILE A 290 0.63 30.43 1.28
N ASP A 291 1.07 31.69 1.39
CA ASP A 291 1.15 32.61 0.26
C ASP A 291 2.24 32.21 -0.73
N TYR A 292 3.41 31.80 -0.24
CA TYR A 292 4.56 31.40 -1.06
C TYR A 292 4.27 30.16 -1.92
N ILE A 293 3.62 29.15 -1.35
CA ILE A 293 3.29 27.90 -2.07
C ILE A 293 2.05 28.10 -2.95
N GLY A 294 1.06 28.84 -2.43
CA GLY A 294 -0.27 28.97 -3.03
C GLY A 294 -1.21 27.84 -2.61
N ARG A 295 -2.45 28.18 -2.23
CA ARG A 295 -3.47 27.24 -1.75
C ARG A 295 -3.80 26.14 -2.75
N ASP A 296 -3.86 26.48 -4.03
CA ASP A 296 -4.15 25.49 -5.08
C ASP A 296 -3.04 24.44 -5.16
N THR A 297 -1.78 24.86 -5.13
CA THR A 297 -0.60 23.99 -5.10
C THR A 297 -0.58 23.12 -3.84
N ILE A 298 -0.88 23.70 -2.67
CA ILE A 298 -0.96 22.96 -1.40
C ILE A 298 -2.00 21.84 -1.51
N ASN A 299 -3.23 22.18 -1.91
CA ASN A 299 -4.31 21.20 -1.95
C ASN A 299 -4.15 20.21 -3.12
N GLN A 300 -3.51 20.60 -4.22
CA GLN A 300 -3.16 19.68 -5.30
C GLN A 300 -2.12 18.65 -4.82
N THR A 301 -1.12 19.09 -4.04
CA THR A 301 -0.14 18.17 -3.43
C THR A 301 -0.83 17.12 -2.56
N PHE A 302 -1.82 17.52 -1.76
CA PHE A 302 -2.58 16.56 -0.95
C PHE A 302 -3.33 15.54 -1.79
N ARG A 303 -4.01 15.97 -2.86
CA ARG A 303 -4.70 15.07 -3.79
C ARG A 303 -3.74 14.11 -4.50
N ASP A 304 -2.63 14.61 -5.00
CA ASP A 304 -1.62 13.82 -5.71
C ASP A 304 -1.01 12.74 -4.81
N ARG A 305 -0.88 13.03 -3.51
CA ARG A 305 -0.39 12.09 -2.50
C ARG A 305 -1.49 11.22 -1.86
N GLY A 306 -2.73 11.32 -2.35
CA GLY A 306 -3.85 10.49 -1.89
C GLY A 306 -4.51 10.93 -0.58
N PHE A 307 -4.17 12.11 -0.04
CA PHE A 307 -4.81 12.71 1.12
C PHE A 307 -6.11 13.41 0.69
N LYS A 308 -7.24 12.75 0.96
CA LYS A 308 -8.56 13.13 0.43
C LYS A 308 -9.27 14.19 1.29
N THR A 309 -8.92 14.27 2.56
CA THR A 309 -9.64 15.08 3.55
C THR A 309 -8.86 16.34 3.96
N THR A 310 -7.54 16.27 3.95
CA THR A 310 -6.67 17.38 4.32
C THR A 310 -6.81 18.52 3.33
N PHE A 311 -7.02 19.72 3.86
CA PHE A 311 -7.32 20.91 3.08
C PHE A 311 -6.85 22.17 3.81
N VAL A 312 -6.23 23.08 3.07
CA VAL A 312 -5.73 24.37 3.56
C VAL A 312 -6.31 25.50 2.70
N ASP A 313 -6.99 26.43 3.36
CA ASP A 313 -7.43 27.69 2.74
C ASP A 313 -7.29 28.86 3.74
N TYR A 314 -7.59 28.62 5.01
CA TYR A 314 -7.56 29.66 6.03
C TYR A 314 -6.15 29.88 6.60
N LYS A 315 -5.63 31.10 6.53
CA LYS A 315 -4.43 31.54 7.25
C LYS A 315 -4.67 31.50 8.75
N LEU A 316 -3.61 31.30 9.51
CA LEU A 316 -3.70 31.27 10.96
C LEU A 316 -3.87 32.68 11.52
N VAL A 317 -4.68 32.76 12.57
CA VAL A 317 -4.98 33.97 13.32
C VAL A 317 -4.59 33.68 14.77
N GLY A 318 -3.82 34.59 15.36
CA GLY A 318 -3.50 34.63 16.77
C GLY A 318 -4.69 35.14 17.60
N ASP A 319 -4.39 35.96 18.60
CA ASP A 319 -5.40 36.41 19.56
C ASP A 319 -6.39 37.41 18.96
N SER A 320 -5.93 38.33 18.10
CA SER A 320 -6.78 39.43 17.64
C SER A 320 -6.47 39.97 16.25
N THR A 321 -5.27 39.74 15.71
CA THR A 321 -4.83 40.36 14.47
C THR A 321 -4.99 39.41 13.29
N TYR A 322 -5.83 39.80 12.33
CA TYR A 322 -6.12 39.00 11.14
C TYR A 322 -5.15 39.35 10.00
N PRO A 323 -4.48 38.35 9.40
CA PRO A 323 -3.67 38.58 8.22
C PRO A 323 -4.56 38.92 7.01
N SER A 324 -3.99 39.64 6.06
CA SER A 324 -4.69 39.91 4.79
C SER A 324 -4.84 38.62 3.97
N ASN A 325 -5.88 38.57 3.14
CA ASN A 325 -6.20 37.38 2.32
C ASN A 325 -6.24 36.09 3.17
N ALA A 326 -7.00 36.12 4.26
CA ALA A 326 -7.06 35.01 5.20
C ALA A 326 -7.63 33.74 4.58
N GLY A 327 -8.44 33.80 3.53
CA GLY A 327 -9.23 32.66 3.05
C GLY A 327 -10.62 32.65 3.69
N SER A 328 -11.47 31.72 3.27
CA SER A 328 -12.89 31.68 3.68
C SER A 328 -13.40 30.31 4.13
N ILE A 329 -12.65 29.25 3.83
CA ILE A 329 -12.96 27.87 4.15
C ILE A 329 -12.04 27.42 5.28
N PRO A 330 -12.58 26.93 6.41
CA PRO A 330 -11.75 26.40 7.49
C PRO A 330 -10.84 25.27 7.04
N ASN A 331 -9.61 25.27 7.54
CA ASN A 331 -8.66 24.16 7.32
C ASN A 331 -9.20 22.85 7.89
N ARG A 332 -8.85 21.74 7.25
CA ARG A 332 -9.25 20.38 7.65
C ARG A 332 -8.07 19.43 7.57
N MET A 333 -8.07 18.42 8.41
CA MET A 333 -7.18 17.25 8.36
C MET A 333 -7.85 16.09 9.10
N THR A 334 -7.31 14.89 9.01
CA THR A 334 -7.67 13.75 9.87
C THR A 334 -6.42 13.25 10.59
N SER A 335 -6.58 12.53 11.70
CA SER A 335 -5.42 11.97 12.39
C SER A 335 -4.78 10.84 11.59
N ASN A 336 -5.55 10.10 10.78
CA ASN A 336 -5.02 9.09 9.85
C ASN A 336 -4.10 9.70 8.80
N GLU A 337 -4.55 10.76 8.10
CA GLU A 337 -3.73 11.41 7.07
C GLU A 337 -2.49 12.10 7.68
N LEU A 338 -2.63 12.71 8.86
CA LEU A 338 -1.50 13.34 9.55
C LEU A 338 -0.47 12.31 10.04
N THR A 339 -0.92 11.20 10.61
CA THR A 339 -0.03 10.10 11.03
C THR A 339 0.66 9.49 9.82
N GLU A 340 -0.03 9.33 8.69
CA GLU A 340 0.58 8.83 7.45
C GLU A 340 1.63 9.79 6.91
N MET A 341 1.37 11.11 6.85
CA MET A 341 2.39 12.10 6.49
C MET A 341 3.62 12.00 7.39
N MET A 342 3.41 11.87 8.71
CA MET A 342 4.51 11.68 9.65
C MET A 342 5.27 10.38 9.38
N ARG A 343 4.56 9.28 9.08
CA ARG A 343 5.17 7.99 8.73
C ARG A 343 6.06 8.11 7.49
N GLN A 344 5.59 8.80 6.45
CA GLN A 344 6.34 9.03 5.21
C GLN A 344 7.64 9.79 5.48
N VAL A 345 7.59 10.84 6.33
CA VAL A 345 8.79 11.59 6.77
C VAL A 345 9.80 10.67 7.46
N TYR A 346 9.37 9.79 8.37
CA TYR A 346 10.28 8.87 9.08
C TYR A 346 10.82 7.72 8.21
N LEU A 347 10.22 7.50 7.05
CA LEU A 347 10.68 6.57 6.02
C LEU A 347 11.55 7.24 4.94
N PHE A 348 11.68 8.58 4.96
CA PHE A 348 12.35 9.36 3.91
C PHE A 348 11.82 8.99 2.51
N GLN A 349 10.48 8.92 2.38
CA GLN A 349 9.85 8.53 1.11
C GLN A 349 9.95 9.62 0.05
N HIS A 350 10.12 10.88 0.47
CA HIS A 350 10.12 12.04 -0.42
C HIS A 350 11.35 12.93 -0.20
N PRO A 351 11.85 13.61 -1.24
CA PRO A 351 12.91 14.59 -1.10
C PRO A 351 12.52 15.72 -0.12
N GLY A 352 13.41 16.08 0.80
CA GLY A 352 13.19 17.13 1.80
C GLY A 352 12.54 16.63 3.10
N ASP A 353 12.21 15.34 3.21
CA ASP A 353 11.70 14.75 4.45
C ASP A 353 12.68 14.93 5.62
N GLU A 354 14.00 14.95 5.36
CA GLU A 354 15.05 15.22 6.33
C GLU A 354 14.92 16.61 6.98
N GLU A 355 14.50 17.64 6.23
CA GLU A 355 14.32 18.99 6.74
C GLU A 355 13.10 19.06 7.66
N ILE A 356 12.02 18.35 7.29
CA ILE A 356 10.82 18.24 8.12
C ILE A 356 11.16 17.49 9.41
N LEU A 357 11.91 16.38 9.32
CA LEU A 357 12.34 15.60 10.47
C LEU A 357 13.19 16.43 11.43
N ASP A 358 14.20 17.14 10.93
CA ASP A 358 15.05 18.02 11.74
C ASP A 358 14.24 19.09 12.48
N ALA A 359 13.20 19.63 11.83
CA ALA A 359 12.29 20.56 12.47
C ALA A 359 11.39 19.90 13.53
N LEU A 360 10.91 18.67 13.31
CA LEU A 360 10.12 17.91 14.29
C LEU A 360 10.95 17.54 15.54
N VAL A 361 12.20 17.12 15.35
CA VAL A 361 13.15 16.82 16.43
C VAL A 361 13.55 18.09 17.18
N GLY A 362 13.55 19.22 16.50
CA GLY A 362 13.86 20.53 17.06
C GLY A 362 12.73 21.20 17.85
N GLN A 363 11.59 20.52 18.05
CA GLN A 363 10.45 21.05 18.80
C GLN A 363 10.87 21.49 20.21
N TYR A 364 10.48 22.70 20.63
CA TYR A 364 10.75 23.19 21.99
C TYR A 364 9.54 23.13 22.91
N ASP A 365 8.32 23.05 22.36
CA ASP A 365 7.13 22.84 23.17
C ASP A 365 7.02 21.36 23.55
N TRP A 366 7.16 21.11 24.84
CA TRP A 366 7.32 19.77 25.41
C TRP A 366 6.12 19.34 26.26
N GLU A 367 5.01 20.08 26.22
CA GLU A 367 3.87 19.87 27.14
C GLU A 367 3.06 18.60 26.88
N PHE A 368 3.14 18.03 25.67
CA PHE A 368 2.33 16.88 25.23
C PHE A 368 3.12 15.58 25.15
N GLY A 369 3.58 15.18 23.96
CA GLY A 369 4.14 13.86 23.71
C GLY A 369 5.47 13.64 24.41
N TYR A 370 6.35 14.63 24.38
CA TYR A 370 7.61 14.61 25.13
C TYR A 370 7.37 14.42 26.64
N ALA A 371 6.51 15.25 27.24
CA ALA A 371 6.16 15.11 28.66
C ALA A 371 5.53 13.74 28.97
N ALA A 372 4.63 13.23 28.12
CA ALA A 372 4.01 11.92 28.31
C ALA A 372 5.06 10.78 28.37
N ILE A 373 6.03 10.80 27.45
CA ILE A 373 7.12 9.81 27.42
C ILE A 373 8.01 9.93 28.66
N ASN A 374 8.39 11.15 29.05
CA ASN A 374 9.20 11.36 30.25
C ASN A 374 8.49 10.95 31.54
N GLU A 375 7.17 11.16 31.62
CA GLU A 375 6.35 10.73 32.74
C GLU A 375 6.28 9.19 32.88
N LEU A 376 6.44 8.42 31.78
CA LEU A 376 6.49 6.94 31.85
C LEU A 376 7.72 6.42 32.61
N LYS A 377 8.81 7.19 32.66
CA LYS A 377 10.09 6.79 33.27
C LYS A 377 10.60 5.42 32.79
N ASN A 378 10.30 5.06 31.55
CA ASN A 378 10.69 3.79 30.96
C ASN A 378 11.83 4.00 29.96
N LYS A 379 13.01 3.42 30.25
CA LYS A 379 14.21 3.56 29.43
C LYS A 379 14.11 2.93 28.03
N ARG A 380 13.10 2.09 27.79
CA ARG A 380 12.82 1.51 26.48
C ARG A 380 12.13 2.49 25.54
N VAL A 381 11.54 3.57 26.07
CA VAL A 381 10.75 4.51 25.28
C VAL A 381 11.53 5.81 25.09
N HIS A 382 11.65 6.25 23.83
CA HIS A 382 12.35 7.50 23.50
C HIS A 382 11.49 8.38 22.61
N TRP A 383 11.36 9.65 22.96
CA TRP A 383 10.79 10.67 22.08
C TRP A 383 11.76 10.94 20.93
N ILE A 384 11.25 11.05 19.70
CA ILE A 384 12.09 11.34 18.52
C ILE A 384 11.57 12.48 17.64
N GLY A 385 10.49 13.16 18.02
CA GLY A 385 9.99 14.35 17.33
C GLY A 385 8.49 14.51 17.48
N GLU A 386 7.99 15.75 17.45
CA GLU A 386 6.54 15.99 17.48
C GLU A 386 6.11 17.34 16.89
N LYS A 387 4.86 17.41 16.45
CA LYS A 387 4.14 18.66 16.19
C LYS A 387 2.91 18.73 17.08
N LEU A 388 2.81 19.79 17.87
CA LEU A 388 1.65 20.06 18.72
C LEU A 388 0.62 20.93 18.00
N GLY A 389 -0.63 20.88 18.45
CA GLY A 389 -1.64 21.85 18.12
C GLY A 389 -2.66 22.02 19.24
N GLN A 390 -2.91 23.27 19.60
CA GLN A 390 -3.88 23.64 20.63
C GLN A 390 -4.62 24.90 20.22
N ASN A 391 -5.92 24.92 20.45
CA ASN A 391 -6.77 26.12 20.51
C ASN A 391 -8.01 25.80 21.37
N SER A 392 -9.01 26.69 21.39
CA SER A 392 -10.24 26.49 22.17
C SER A 392 -11.10 25.30 21.71
N LYS A 393 -10.87 24.75 20.52
CA LYS A 393 -11.64 23.66 19.91
C LYS A 393 -10.94 22.31 20.00
N VAL A 394 -9.61 22.26 20.10
CA VAL A 394 -8.85 21.02 20.10
C VAL A 394 -7.55 21.16 20.89
N ILE A 395 -7.13 20.07 21.51
CA ILE A 395 -5.73 19.81 21.88
C ILE A 395 -5.26 18.54 21.18
N GLY A 396 -4.02 18.51 20.72
CA GLY A 396 -3.47 17.31 20.09
C GLY A 396 -1.99 17.40 19.76
N THR A 397 -1.42 16.24 19.44
CA THR A 397 -0.04 16.09 19.00
C THR A 397 0.04 15.04 17.91
N ALA A 398 0.92 15.24 16.93
CA ALA A 398 1.49 14.20 16.08
C ALA A 398 2.90 13.92 16.59
N LEU A 399 3.08 12.76 17.21
CA LEU A 399 4.24 12.33 17.98
C LEU A 399 4.91 11.14 17.31
N ALA A 400 6.23 11.18 17.20
CA ALA A 400 7.04 10.01 16.88
C ALA A 400 7.86 9.59 18.11
N PHE A 401 7.95 8.28 18.29
CA PHE A 401 8.68 7.69 19.42
C PHE A 401 9.27 6.34 19.05
N LYS A 402 10.26 5.90 19.84
CA LYS A 402 10.81 4.56 19.80
C LYS A 402 10.33 3.75 20.99
N VAL A 403 10.13 2.46 20.77
CA VAL A 403 10.10 1.44 21.82
C VAL A 403 11.18 0.43 21.46
N ASP A 404 12.24 0.37 22.26
CA ASP A 404 13.50 -0.29 21.93
C ASP A 404 14.02 0.21 20.56
N ASP A 405 14.19 -0.69 19.58
CA ASP A 405 14.65 -0.36 18.22
C ASP A 405 13.49 -0.07 17.25
N GLN A 406 12.25 -0.22 17.69
CA GLN A 406 11.07 -0.08 16.84
C GLN A 406 10.56 1.36 16.87
N ARG A 407 10.25 1.92 15.70
CA ARG A 407 9.79 3.31 15.53
C ARG A 407 8.28 3.35 15.29
N TYR A 408 7.63 4.28 15.96
CA TYR A 408 6.19 4.50 15.88
C TYR A 408 5.89 5.97 15.63
N VAL A 409 4.79 6.22 14.94
CA VAL A 409 4.16 7.54 14.79
C VAL A 409 2.74 7.46 15.31
N MET A 410 2.30 8.49 16.03
CA MET A 410 0.99 8.52 16.64
C MET A 410 0.44 9.94 16.63
N THR A 411 -0.80 10.09 16.17
CA THR A 411 -1.57 11.33 16.32
C THR A 411 -2.69 11.12 17.31
N VAL A 412 -2.80 12.00 18.30
CA VAL A 412 -3.92 12.04 19.25
C VAL A 412 -4.51 13.44 19.26
N THR A 413 -5.83 13.54 19.13
CA THR A 413 -6.56 14.81 19.24
C THR A 413 -7.78 14.65 20.15
N ILE A 414 -8.06 15.67 20.98
CA ILE A 414 -9.24 15.72 21.85
C ILE A 414 -9.99 17.03 21.59
N ASP A 415 -11.24 16.90 21.15
CA ASP A 415 -12.14 18.02 20.89
C ASP A 415 -12.60 18.70 22.19
N HIS A 416 -12.68 20.03 22.16
CA HIS A 416 -13.22 20.87 23.21
C HIS A 416 -12.69 20.50 24.61
N SER A 417 -11.37 20.43 24.71
CA SER A 417 -10.65 20.08 25.93
C SER A 417 -9.44 20.98 26.10
N ALA A 418 -9.23 21.47 27.32
CA ALA A 418 -7.97 22.07 27.76
C ALA A 418 -7.18 21.11 28.68
N ASN A 419 -7.63 19.86 28.79
CA ASN A 419 -7.03 18.89 29.70
C ASN A 419 -5.81 18.21 29.07
N GLN A 420 -4.67 18.88 29.14
CA GLN A 420 -3.39 18.36 28.65
C GLN A 420 -3.01 17.03 29.32
N ARG A 421 -3.38 16.83 30.60
CA ARG A 421 -3.14 15.56 31.31
C ARG A 421 -3.89 14.40 30.66
N ALA A 422 -5.15 14.58 30.27
CA ALA A 422 -5.90 13.54 29.57
C ALA A 422 -5.27 13.16 28.22
N LEU A 423 -4.72 14.14 27.49
CA LEU A 423 -3.95 13.88 26.27
C LEU A 423 -2.71 13.03 26.58
N ARG A 424 -1.92 13.42 27.58
CA ARG A 424 -0.73 12.66 28.00
C ARG A 424 -1.06 11.27 28.52
N ASP A 425 -2.13 11.12 29.30
CA ASP A 425 -2.57 9.81 29.82
C ASP A 425 -3.01 8.88 28.68
N THR A 426 -3.65 9.41 27.64
CA THR A 426 -3.97 8.64 26.42
C THR A 426 -2.70 8.16 25.72
N ILE A 427 -1.74 9.06 25.48
CA ILE A 427 -0.45 8.73 24.86
C ILE A 427 0.28 7.63 25.67
N LYS A 428 0.33 7.79 27.00
CA LYS A 428 0.96 6.81 27.89
C LYS A 428 0.26 5.46 27.84
N ALA A 429 -1.07 5.42 27.83
CA ALA A 429 -1.83 4.18 27.75
C ALA A 429 -1.56 3.42 26.44
N VAL A 430 -1.48 4.14 25.31
CA VAL A 430 -1.11 3.54 24.02
C VAL A 430 0.30 2.97 24.05
N ILE A 431 1.28 3.73 24.57
CA ILE A 431 2.67 3.27 24.66
C ILE A 431 2.80 2.07 25.61
N GLN A 432 2.08 2.07 26.73
CA GLN A 432 2.04 0.94 27.68
C GLN A 432 1.47 -0.32 27.03
N HIS A 433 0.45 -0.16 26.18
CA HIS A 433 -0.11 -1.26 25.40
C HIS A 433 0.95 -1.89 24.47
N ILE A 434 1.69 -1.05 23.73
CA ILE A 434 2.77 -1.50 22.84
C ILE A 434 3.85 -2.26 23.63
N LEU A 435 4.26 -1.73 24.80
CA LEU A 435 5.28 -2.34 25.67
C LEU A 435 4.88 -3.72 26.20
N GLN A 436 3.59 -3.99 26.36
CA GLN A 436 3.07 -5.24 26.93
C GLN A 436 2.82 -6.30 25.86
N GLU A 437 2.28 -5.91 24.70
CA GLU A 437 1.69 -6.87 23.75
C GLU A 437 2.38 -6.92 22.38
N ASN A 438 3.41 -6.09 22.11
CA ASN A 438 4.15 -6.05 20.82
C ASN A 438 3.24 -5.97 19.58
N HIS A 439 2.09 -5.29 19.70
CA HIS A 439 0.95 -5.40 18.79
C HIS A 439 1.15 -4.95 17.34
N LEU A 440 2.20 -4.21 17.04
CA LEU A 440 2.43 -3.64 15.71
C LEU A 440 3.82 -3.99 15.14
N VAL A 441 4.52 -4.93 15.78
CA VAL A 441 5.78 -5.45 15.25
C VAL A 441 5.43 -6.64 14.34
N PRO A 442 5.86 -6.61 13.05
CA PRO A 442 5.61 -7.69 12.11
C PRO A 442 6.03 -9.05 12.68
N VAL A 443 5.27 -10.10 12.37
CA VAL A 443 5.46 -11.46 12.93
C VAL A 443 6.89 -11.98 12.73
N GLU A 444 7.55 -11.61 11.62
CA GLU A 444 8.94 -12.00 11.33
C GLU A 444 9.97 -11.43 12.31
N GLN A 445 9.65 -10.35 13.02
CA GLN A 445 10.53 -9.68 13.99
C GLN A 445 10.19 -10.00 15.45
N ARG A 446 9.27 -10.93 15.72
CA ARG A 446 8.90 -11.35 17.09
C ARG A 446 9.86 -12.39 17.70
N THR A 447 11.10 -12.46 17.21
CA THR A 447 12.09 -13.49 17.56
C THR A 447 12.90 -13.16 18.80
#